data_AF-A0A5P8WFU5-F1
#
_entry.id   AF-A0A5P8WFU5-F1
#
_cell.length_a   1.000
_cell.length_b   1.000
_cell.length_c   1.000
_cell.angle_alpha   90.00
_cell.angle_beta   90.00
_cell.angle_gamma   90.00
#
_symmetry.space_group_name_H-M   'P 1'
#
loop_
_entity.id
_entity.type
_entity.pdbx_description
1 polymer ?
#
loop_
_entity_poly.entity_id
_entity_poly.type
_entity_poly.pdbx_seq_one_letter_code
_entity_poly.pdbx_strand_id
1 'polypeptide(L)'
;MITAVSLECGYAASSIRERIYASDAGYGILLYTGSPGSEGTLGGLVQVGNQLEEHLNVALELGKLCSNDPVCAQHQPDNVQEERFLHGSACHGCLLIAETSCERRNEFLDRALVVATVEGLGAEFFPDQVLV
;
A
#
# COMPACT_ATOMS: atom_id res chain seq x y z
N MET A 1 1.00 -2.67 1.49
CA MET A 1 2.22 -3.35 1.98
C MET A 1 2.65 -2.86 3.37
N ILE A 2 3.02 -1.58 3.55
CA ILE A 2 3.52 -1.06 4.84
C ILE A 2 2.57 -1.36 6.02
N THR A 3 1.26 -1.20 5.84
CA THR A 3 0.28 -1.52 6.88
C THR A 3 0.37 -3.00 7.30
N ALA A 4 0.37 -3.94 6.35
CA ALA A 4 0.49 -5.37 6.62
C ALA A 4 1.80 -5.71 7.37
N VAL A 5 2.93 -5.12 6.92
CA VAL A 5 4.23 -5.29 7.57
C VAL A 5 4.21 -4.76 9.01
N SER A 6 3.61 -3.59 9.24
CA SER A 6 3.59 -2.93 10.55
C SER A 6 2.83 -3.71 11.62
N LEU A 7 1.91 -4.61 11.22
CA LEU A 7 1.14 -5.44 12.16
C LEU A 7 2.02 -6.48 12.87
N GLU A 8 3.17 -6.85 12.28
CA GLU A 8 4.00 -7.94 12.78
C GLU A 8 5.46 -7.54 13.04
N CYS A 9 5.96 -6.51 12.37
CA CYS A 9 7.38 -6.16 12.44
C CYS A 9 7.80 -5.42 13.72
N GLY A 10 6.84 -5.06 14.58
CA GLY A 10 7.09 -4.32 15.83
C GLY A 10 7.44 -2.84 15.63
N TYR A 11 7.22 -2.30 14.43
CA TYR A 11 7.35 -0.88 14.12
C TYR A 11 6.00 -0.32 13.69
N ALA A 12 5.64 0.86 14.19
CA ALA A 12 4.47 1.58 13.67
C ALA A 12 4.63 1.87 12.16
N ALA A 13 3.53 1.84 11.41
CA ALA A 13 3.52 2.13 9.96
C ALA A 13 4.17 3.49 9.63
N SER A 14 4.01 4.49 10.49
CA SER A 14 4.61 5.83 10.36
C SER A 14 6.13 5.87 10.52
N SER A 15 6.73 4.83 11.11
CA SER A 15 8.18 4.70 11.30
C SER A 15 8.87 3.95 10.16
N ILE A 16 8.10 3.28 9.31
CA ILE A 16 8.57 2.54 8.13
C ILE A 16 8.47 3.48 6.93
N ARG A 17 9.53 3.53 6.13
CA ARG A 17 9.61 4.27 4.86
C ARG A 17 9.82 3.29 3.73
N GLU A 18 9.24 3.59 2.57
CA GLU A 18 9.50 2.86 1.34
C GLU A 18 10.39 3.65 0.37
N ARG A 19 11.08 2.90 -0.47
CA ARG A 19 11.67 3.39 -1.71
C ARG A 19 11.49 2.35 -2.80
N ILE A 20 11.03 2.79 -3.96
CA ILE A 20 10.69 1.98 -5.13
C ILE A 20 11.79 2.15 -6.17
N TYR A 21 12.33 1.03 -6.61
CA TYR A 21 13.28 0.94 -7.69
C TYR A 21 12.56 0.32 -8.89
N ALA A 22 12.52 1.04 -10.00
CA ALA A 22 11.97 0.56 -11.27
C ALA A 22 12.86 1.05 -12.40
N SER A 23 13.52 0.11 -13.09
CA SER A 23 14.41 0.38 -14.21
C SER A 23 14.44 -0.81 -15.16
N ASP A 24 15.07 -0.64 -16.32
CA ASP A 24 15.27 -1.74 -17.28
C ASP A 24 16.13 -2.88 -16.70
N ALA A 25 16.90 -2.61 -15.64
CA ALA A 25 17.71 -3.61 -14.94
C ALA A 25 16.91 -4.43 -13.90
N GLY A 26 15.68 -4.02 -13.58
CA GLY A 26 14.82 -4.71 -12.64
C GLY A 26 14.02 -3.80 -11.72
N TYR A 27 13.31 -4.44 -10.79
CA TYR A 27 12.37 -3.83 -9.87
C TYR A 27 12.66 -4.24 -8.43
N GLY A 28 12.38 -3.35 -7.48
CA GLY A 28 12.56 -3.64 -6.06
C GLY A 28 11.91 -2.62 -5.16
N ILE A 29 11.62 -3.04 -3.92
CA ILE A 29 11.09 -2.19 -2.86
C ILE A 29 12.03 -2.30 -1.68
N LEU A 30 12.50 -1.16 -1.17
CA LEU A 30 13.23 -1.07 0.08
C LEU A 30 12.31 -0.54 1.17
N LEU A 31 12.07 -1.37 2.18
CA LEU A 31 11.44 -0.95 3.43
C LEU A 31 12.53 -0.70 4.46
N TYR A 32 12.53 0.48 5.07
CA TYR A 32 13.55 0.88 6.04
C TYR A 32 12.97 1.77 7.12
N THR A 33 13.66 1.87 8.25
CA THR A 33 13.24 2.74 9.36
C THR A 33 14.16 3.96 9.43
N GLY A 34 13.57 5.13 9.65
CA GLY A 34 14.27 6.41 9.56
C GLY A 34 14.70 7.03 10.89
N SER A 35 14.38 6.38 12.01
CA SER A 35 14.56 6.95 13.35
C SER A 35 15.70 6.23 14.10
N PRO A 36 16.70 6.96 14.63
CA PRO A 36 17.73 6.39 15.51
C PRO A 36 17.21 6.00 16.91
N GLY A 37 15.93 6.21 17.19
CA GLY A 37 15.33 6.05 18.51
C GLY A 37 14.48 4.79 18.61
N SER A 38 15.06 3.75 19.21
CA SER A 38 14.48 2.77 20.16
C SER A 38 13.00 2.33 20.06
N GLU A 39 12.40 2.21 18.89
CA GLU A 39 11.30 1.28 18.70
C GLU A 39 11.82 0.11 17.87
N GLY A 40 11.71 -1.12 18.37
CA GLY A 40 12.10 -2.33 17.65
C GLY A 40 13.59 -2.71 17.66
N THR A 41 13.84 -4.02 17.69
CA THR A 41 15.11 -4.55 17.18
C THR A 41 14.97 -4.65 15.67
N LEU A 42 16.01 -4.32 14.89
CA LEU A 42 16.00 -4.45 13.43
C LEU A 42 15.58 -5.87 12.96
N GLY A 43 15.63 -6.87 13.85
CA GLY A 43 15.19 -8.24 13.60
C GLY A 43 13.73 -8.35 13.15
N GLY A 44 12.81 -7.50 13.64
CA GLY A 44 11.40 -7.58 13.27
C GLY A 44 11.15 -7.28 11.79
N LEU A 45 11.73 -6.19 11.27
CA LEU A 45 11.61 -5.83 9.85
C LEU A 45 12.42 -6.78 8.94
N VAL A 46 13.55 -7.30 9.42
CA VAL A 46 14.33 -8.32 8.68
C VAL A 46 13.55 -9.63 8.56
N GLN A 47 12.85 -10.05 9.62
CA GLN A 47 12.07 -11.28 9.64
C GLN A 47 10.90 -11.27 8.65
N VAL A 48 10.25 -10.11 8.46
CA VAL A 48 9.24 -9.89 7.42
C VAL A 48 9.77 -10.27 6.03
N GLY A 49 11.05 -9.99 5.75
CA GLY A 49 11.68 -10.35 4.48
C GLY A 49 11.71 -11.85 4.21
N ASN A 50 11.71 -12.70 5.25
CA ASN A 50 11.67 -14.16 5.11
C ASN A 50 10.26 -14.69 4.83
N GLN A 51 9.23 -13.90 5.12
CA GLN A 51 7.81 -14.24 4.98
C GLN A 51 7.10 -13.24 4.04
N LEU A 52 7.83 -12.72 3.05
CA LEU A 52 7.35 -11.64 2.19
C LEU A 52 6.03 -11.98 1.48
N GLU A 53 5.89 -13.23 1.03
CA GLU A 53 4.70 -13.74 0.36
C GLU A 53 3.46 -13.66 1.26
N GLU A 54 3.58 -14.04 2.53
CA GLU A 54 2.49 -13.96 3.51
C GLU A 54 2.05 -12.50 3.72
N HIS A 55 3.01 -11.59 3.91
CA HIS A 55 2.70 -10.17 4.08
C HIS A 55 2.13 -9.52 2.81
N LEU A 56 2.54 -9.96 1.63
CA LEU A 56 1.94 -9.53 0.36
C LEU A 56 0.49 -9.99 0.27
N ASN A 57 0.19 -11.24 0.61
CA ASN A 57 -1.17 -11.76 0.63
C ASN A 57 -2.06 -10.97 1.59
N VAL A 58 -1.57 -10.70 2.81
CA VAL A 58 -2.27 -9.83 3.77
C VAL A 58 -2.48 -8.43 3.20
N ALA A 59 -1.48 -7.85 2.53
CA ALA A 59 -1.60 -6.52 1.93
C ALA A 59 -2.64 -6.47 0.79
N LEU A 60 -2.73 -7.52 -0.03
CA LEU A 60 -3.74 -7.65 -1.08
C LEU A 60 -5.14 -7.76 -0.47
N GLU A 61 -5.32 -8.60 0.55
CA GLU A 61 -6.60 -8.75 1.25
C GLU A 61 -7.05 -7.45 1.93
N LEU A 62 -6.14 -6.75 2.61
CA LEU A 62 -6.43 -5.42 3.16
C LEU A 62 -6.80 -4.42 2.05
N GLY A 63 -6.16 -4.50 0.89
CA GLY A 63 -6.44 -3.62 -0.25
C GLY A 63 -7.87 -3.74 -0.78
N LYS A 64 -8.52 -4.89 -0.63
CA LYS A 64 -9.92 -5.11 -1.04
C LYS A 64 -10.91 -4.37 -0.15
N LEU A 65 -10.52 -4.04 1.08
CA LEU A 65 -11.39 -3.45 2.09
C LEU A 65 -11.24 -1.92 2.14
N CYS A 66 -12.36 -1.19 2.07
CA CYS A 66 -12.40 0.23 2.38
C CYS A 66 -13.73 0.61 3.04
N SER A 67 -13.65 1.27 4.19
CA SER A 67 -14.84 1.76 4.91
C SER A 67 -15.58 2.89 4.19
N ASN A 68 -14.94 3.50 3.18
CA ASN A 68 -15.50 4.60 2.40
C ASN A 68 -16.03 4.15 1.03
N ASP A 69 -16.14 2.84 0.79
CA ASP A 69 -16.81 2.34 -0.41
C ASP A 69 -18.33 2.59 -0.36
N PRO A 70 -18.98 2.86 -1.51
CA PRO A 70 -18.42 2.87 -2.87
C PRO A 70 -17.76 4.19 -3.28
N VAL A 71 -17.87 5.26 -2.48
CA VAL A 71 -17.35 6.59 -2.82
C VAL A 71 -15.85 6.58 -3.11
N CYS A 72 -15.08 5.78 -2.36
CA CYS A 72 -13.66 5.61 -2.64
C CYS A 72 -13.41 4.90 -3.98
N ALA A 73 -14.12 3.81 -4.27
CA ALA A 73 -13.95 3.03 -5.48
C ALA A 73 -14.40 3.78 -6.76
N GLN A 74 -15.33 4.71 -6.59
CA GLN A 74 -15.90 5.52 -7.68
C GLN A 74 -15.20 6.85 -7.90
N HIS A 75 -14.11 7.13 -7.18
CA HIS A 75 -13.36 8.37 -7.33
C HIS A 75 -12.83 8.51 -8.76
N GLN A 76 -13.14 9.62 -9.41
CA GLN A 76 -12.67 9.98 -10.74
C GLN A 76 -11.62 11.11 -10.66
N PRO A 77 -10.32 10.81 -10.89
CA PRO A 77 -9.27 11.82 -10.81
C PRO A 77 -9.40 12.93 -11.88
N ASP A 78 -10.13 12.71 -12.96
CA ASP A 78 -10.39 13.69 -14.02
C ASP A 78 -11.63 14.57 -13.73
N ASN A 79 -12.37 14.30 -12.65
CA ASN A 79 -13.49 15.11 -12.23
C ASN A 79 -13.03 16.39 -11.50
N VAL A 80 -13.28 17.54 -12.13
CA VAL A 80 -12.93 18.87 -11.59
C VAL A 80 -13.55 19.20 -10.23
N GLN A 81 -14.62 18.51 -9.83
CA GLN A 81 -15.30 18.75 -8.55
C GLN A 81 -14.68 17.98 -7.39
N GLU A 82 -13.81 16.99 -7.63
CA GLU A 82 -13.27 16.13 -6.57
C GLU A 82 -11.97 16.62 -5.97
N GLU A 83 -11.25 17.53 -6.65
CA GLU A 83 -10.01 18.19 -6.20
C GLU A 83 -8.85 17.25 -5.81
N ARG A 84 -9.00 15.94 -6.00
CA ARG A 84 -8.00 14.89 -5.68
C ARG A 84 -7.41 14.27 -6.95
N PHE A 85 -6.94 15.11 -7.86
CA PHE A 85 -6.54 14.74 -9.23
C PHE A 85 -5.43 13.68 -9.37
N LEU A 86 -4.67 13.41 -8.31
CA LEU A 86 -3.57 12.43 -8.30
C LEU A 86 -3.93 11.13 -7.57
N HIS A 87 -5.16 10.96 -7.10
CA HIS A 87 -5.59 9.74 -6.42
C HIS A 87 -6.65 9.04 -7.28
N GLY A 88 -6.54 7.73 -7.46
CA GLY A 88 -7.64 6.90 -7.94
C GLY A 88 -8.48 6.40 -6.76
N SER A 89 -8.73 5.10 -6.70
CA SER A 89 -9.39 4.45 -5.54
C SER A 89 -8.46 4.38 -4.33
N ALA A 90 -8.16 5.53 -3.71
CA ALA A 90 -7.26 5.65 -2.56
C ALA A 90 -7.77 6.68 -1.54
N CYS A 91 -7.85 6.26 -0.28
CA CYS A 91 -8.16 7.12 0.86
C CYS A 91 -7.50 6.59 2.15
N HIS A 92 -7.64 7.31 3.27
CA HIS A 92 -7.12 6.88 4.58
C HIS A 92 -7.76 5.59 5.12
N GLY A 93 -8.90 5.18 4.55
CA GLY A 93 -9.55 3.91 4.87
C GLY A 93 -8.93 2.69 4.20
N CYS A 94 -8.04 2.84 3.21
CA CYS A 94 -7.48 1.71 2.46
C CYS A 94 -5.98 1.82 2.12
N LEU A 95 -5.52 2.93 1.55
CA LEU A 95 -4.16 3.03 0.97
C LEU A 95 -3.29 4.14 1.58
N LEU A 96 -3.86 5.28 1.97
CA LEU A 96 -3.06 6.42 2.41
C LEU A 96 -2.49 6.16 3.80
N ILE A 97 -1.17 6.26 3.94
CA ILE A 97 -0.41 6.11 5.19
C ILE A 97 0.21 7.45 5.59
N ALA A 98 1.16 7.47 6.54
CA ALA A 98 1.94 8.68 6.81
C ALA A 98 2.65 9.14 5.52
N GLU A 99 2.47 10.41 5.13
CA GLU A 99 3.00 10.93 3.85
C GLU A 99 4.53 10.80 3.74
N THR A 100 5.25 10.86 4.86
CA THR A 100 6.71 10.69 4.93
C THR A 100 7.17 9.24 4.80
N SER A 101 6.24 8.29 4.91
CA SER A 101 6.47 6.85 4.74
C SER A 101 6.35 6.41 3.29
N CYS A 102 5.44 7.02 2.52
CA CYS A 102 5.24 6.72 1.11
C CYS A 102 6.23 7.52 0.24
N GLU A 103 6.94 6.86 -0.68
CA GLU A 103 7.92 7.56 -1.54
C GLU A 103 7.25 8.65 -2.40
N ARG A 104 6.01 8.39 -2.83
CA ARG A 104 5.20 9.32 -3.64
C ARG A 104 4.31 10.23 -2.80
N ARG A 105 4.50 10.29 -1.48
CA ARG A 105 3.71 11.14 -0.56
C ARG A 105 2.19 10.90 -0.70
N ASN A 106 1.81 9.65 -0.86
CA ASN A 106 0.44 9.20 -1.10
C ASN A 106 -0.18 9.60 -2.46
N GLU A 107 0.55 10.27 -3.35
CA GLU A 107 0.09 10.59 -4.70
C GLU A 107 0.24 9.40 -5.67
N PHE A 108 -0.55 9.42 -6.74
CA PHE A 108 -0.56 8.40 -7.82
C PHE A 108 -0.94 6.99 -7.33
N LEU A 109 -1.76 6.92 -6.27
CA LEU A 109 -2.22 5.67 -5.69
C LEU A 109 -3.64 5.33 -6.16
N ASP A 110 -3.84 4.07 -6.55
CA ASP A 110 -5.14 3.51 -6.93
C ASP A 110 -5.18 2.01 -6.64
N ARG A 111 -6.02 1.57 -5.68
CA ARG A 111 -6.10 0.14 -5.35
C ARG A 111 -6.81 -0.67 -6.44
N ALA A 112 -7.62 -0.04 -7.29
CA ALA A 112 -8.32 -0.73 -8.38
C ALA A 112 -7.36 -1.27 -9.45
N LEU A 113 -6.12 -0.76 -9.52
CA LEU A 113 -5.06 -1.29 -10.37
C LEU A 113 -4.38 -2.53 -9.78
N VAL A 114 -4.57 -2.80 -8.48
CA VAL A 114 -3.88 -3.88 -7.75
C VAL A 114 -4.84 -5.01 -7.44
N VAL A 115 -6.02 -4.69 -6.89
CA VAL A 115 -7.07 -5.63 -6.49
C VAL A 115 -8.45 -5.15 -6.94
N ALA A 116 -9.39 -6.09 -7.10
CA ALA A 116 -10.76 -5.74 -7.43
C ALA A 116 -11.39 -4.87 -6.33
N THR A 117 -12.08 -3.80 -6.73
CA THR A 117 -12.89 -2.96 -5.85
C THR A 117 -14.38 -3.19 -6.09
N VAL A 118 -15.24 -2.63 -5.24
CA VAL A 118 -16.69 -2.75 -5.39
C VAL A 118 -17.24 -2.15 -6.69
N GLU A 119 -16.49 -1.26 -7.34
CA GLU A 119 -16.87 -0.69 -8.65
C GLU A 119 -16.70 -1.71 -9.79
N GLY A 120 -15.81 -2.71 -9.62
CA GLY A 120 -15.67 -3.80 -10.57
C GLY A 120 -15.13 -3.39 -11.94
N LEU A 121 -14.12 -2.51 -11.97
CA LEU A 121 -13.52 -2.00 -13.22
C LEU A 121 -12.81 -3.07 -14.05
N GLY A 122 -12.41 -4.20 -13.44
CA GLY A 122 -11.62 -5.24 -14.12
C GLY A 122 -10.20 -4.78 -14.48
N ALA A 123 -9.69 -3.77 -13.77
CA ALA A 123 -8.37 -3.17 -14.00
C ALA A 123 -7.29 -3.77 -13.10
N GLU A 124 -7.68 -4.65 -12.17
CA GLU A 124 -6.79 -5.21 -11.17
C GLU A 124 -5.74 -6.14 -11.76
N PHE A 125 -4.50 -5.99 -11.28
CA PHE A 125 -3.42 -6.90 -11.66
C PHE A 125 -3.54 -8.28 -10.99
N PHE A 126 -3.99 -8.32 -9.72
CA PHE A 126 -4.19 -9.56 -8.97
C PHE A 126 -5.68 -9.90 -8.88
N PRO A 127 -6.19 -10.81 -9.74
CA PRO A 127 -7.57 -11.26 -9.62
C PRO A 127 -7.76 -12.13 -8.38
N ASP A 128 -9.02 -12.26 -7.91
CA ASP A 128 -9.39 -12.97 -6.68
C ASP A 128 -8.98 -14.46 -6.64
N GLN A 129 -8.53 -15.04 -7.76
CA GLN A 129 -8.13 -16.43 -7.90
C GLN A 129 -6.63 -16.72 -7.66
N VAL A 130 -5.81 -15.71 -7.32
CA VAL A 130 -4.34 -15.86 -7.24
C VAL A 130 -3.80 -16.25 -5.85
N LEU A 131 -4.65 -16.32 -4.83
CA LEU A 131 -4.21 -16.69 -3.47
C LEU A 131 -4.29 -18.22 -3.27
N VAL A 132 -3.20 -18.92 -3.60
CA VAL A 132 -2.98 -20.34 -3.26
C VAL A 132 -1.90 -20.44 -2.19
#